data_AF-A0A8J3ZZA9-F1
#
_entry.id   AF-A0A8J3ZZA9-F1
#
_cell.length_a   1.000
_cell.length_b   1.000
_cell.length_c   1.000
_cell.angle_alpha   90.00
_cell.angle_beta   90.00
_cell.angle_gamma   90.00
#
_symmetry.space_group_name_H-M   'P 1'
#
loop_
_entity.id
_entity.type
_entity.pdbx_description
1 polymer ?
#
loop_
_entity_poly.entity_id
_entity_poly.type
_entity_poly.pdbx_seq_one_letter_code
_entity_poly.pdbx_strand_id
1 'polypeptide(L)'
;MTTPSDDRIAELYARLGALAEERDALRAQLDGDLPRATRWLQSKVWRQAAALDTLNRRVVTQRFVLRTLDGLGRSLTADEYRAAREAVADEHLRDRIDA
;
A
#
# COMPACT_ATOMS: atom_id res chain seq x y z
N MET A 1 -66.26 12.63 -15.53
CA MET A 1 -66.17 11.82 -14.31
C MET A 1 -65.23 10.68 -14.61
N THR A 2 -64.00 10.71 -14.09
CA THR A 2 -63.11 9.54 -14.17
C THR A 2 -63.73 8.44 -13.33
N THR A 3 -63.69 7.22 -13.85
CA THR A 3 -64.26 6.07 -13.15
C THR A 3 -63.33 5.68 -11.99
N PRO A 4 -63.84 5.08 -10.90
CA PRO A 4 -63.02 4.69 -9.74
C PRO A 4 -61.79 3.83 -10.08
N SER A 5 -61.84 3.14 -11.23
CA SER A 5 -60.71 2.38 -11.78
C SER A 5 -59.61 3.26 -12.38
N ASP A 6 -59.95 4.37 -13.03
CA ASP A 6 -58.98 5.29 -13.65
C ASP A 6 -58.20 6.06 -12.59
N ASP A 7 -58.89 6.47 -11.51
CA ASP A 7 -58.27 7.12 -10.36
C ASP A 7 -57.29 6.16 -9.66
N ARG A 8 -57.66 4.87 -9.55
CA ARG A 8 -56.78 3.84 -8.96
C ARG A 8 -55.56 3.54 -9.85
N ILE A 9 -55.73 3.54 -11.17
CA ILE A 9 -54.63 3.38 -12.12
C ILE A 9 -53.68 4.57 -12.03
N ALA A 10 -54.20 5.80 -11.97
CA ALA A 10 -53.40 7.01 -11.80
C ALA A 10 -52.60 7.00 -10.48
N GLU A 11 -53.22 6.59 -9.37
CA GLU A 11 -52.55 6.43 -8.08
C GLU A 11 -51.41 5.41 -8.12
N LEU A 12 -51.63 4.27 -8.78
CA LEU A 12 -50.60 3.23 -8.93
C LEU A 12 -49.43 3.72 -9.79
N TYR A 13 -49.69 4.46 -10.87
CA TYR A 13 -48.62 5.06 -11.68
C TYR A 13 -47.83 6.13 -10.92
N ALA A 14 -48.51 6.98 -10.15
CA ALA A 14 -47.85 7.95 -9.28
C ALA A 14 -46.94 7.26 -8.25
N ARG A 15 -47.43 6.16 -7.66
CA ARG A 15 -46.66 5.36 -6.69
C ARG A 15 -45.48 4.64 -7.33
N LEU A 16 -45.62 4.17 -8.56
CA LEU A 16 -44.53 3.57 -9.34
C LEU A 16 -43.45 4.59 -9.69
N GLY A 17 -43.83 5.82 -10.04
CA GLY A 17 -42.91 6.94 -10.28
C GLY A 17 -42.10 7.28 -9.03
N ALA A 18 -42.77 7.45 -7.89
CA ALA A 18 -42.11 7.75 -6.62
C ALA A 18 -41.11 6.65 -6.19
N LEU A 19 -41.48 5.37 -6.37
CA LEU A 19 -40.57 4.25 -6.08
C LEU A 19 -39.38 4.18 -7.03
N ALA A 20 -39.55 4.59 -8.30
CA ALA A 20 -38.45 4.66 -9.26
C ALA A 20 -37.45 5.75 -8.86
N GLU A 21 -37.93 6.93 -8.45
CA GLU A 21 -37.10 8.03 -7.96
C GLU A 21 -36.33 7.64 -6.68
N GLU A 22 -37.00 6.99 -5.73
CA GLU A 22 -36.37 6.51 -4.49
C GLU A 22 -35.28 5.47 -4.78
N ARG A 23 -35.55 4.51 -5.68
CA ARG A 23 -34.55 3.53 -6.13
C ARG A 23 -33.34 4.21 -6.76
N ASP A 24 -33.56 5.20 -7.62
CA ASP A 24 -32.47 5.86 -8.34
C ASP A 24 -31.62 6.75 -7.42
N ALA A 25 -32.25 7.40 -6.43
CA ALA A 25 -31.56 8.10 -5.35
C ALA A 25 -30.69 7.15 -4.51
N LEU A 26 -31.22 5.98 -4.12
CA LEU A 26 -30.48 4.97 -3.36
C LEU A 26 -29.31 4.38 -4.16
N ARG A 27 -29.49 4.15 -5.47
CA ARG A 27 -28.41 3.72 -6.37
C ARG A 27 -27.31 4.76 -6.47
N ALA A 28 -27.67 6.03 -6.68
CA ALA A 28 -26.69 7.12 -6.73
C ALA A 28 -25.91 7.26 -5.42
N GLN A 29 -26.56 7.02 -4.27
CA GLN A 29 -25.90 7.02 -2.97
C GLN A 29 -24.92 5.85 -2.81
N LEU A 30 -25.35 4.62 -3.15
CA LEU A 30 -24.49 3.43 -3.13
C LEU A 30 -23.30 3.56 -4.09
N ASP A 31 -23.54 4.08 -5.29
CA ASP A 31 -22.50 4.39 -6.28
C ASP A 31 -21.59 5.54 -5.85
N GLY A 32 -21.99 6.40 -4.91
CA GLY A 32 -21.11 7.41 -4.32
C GLY A 32 -20.19 6.85 -3.24
N ASP A 33 -20.72 5.94 -2.43
CA ASP A 33 -20.02 5.34 -1.29
C ASP A 33 -19.01 4.26 -1.73
N LEU A 34 -19.34 3.45 -2.74
CA LEU A 34 -18.47 2.37 -3.21
C LEU A 34 -17.14 2.86 -3.81
N PRO A 35 -17.09 3.88 -4.71
CA PRO A 35 -15.85 4.43 -5.23
C PRO A 35 -15.04 5.18 -4.18
N ARG A 36 -15.69 5.76 -3.17
CA ARG A 36 -15.01 6.39 -2.05
C ARG A 36 -14.33 5.35 -1.16
N ALA A 37 -15.05 4.29 -0.80
CA ALA A 37 -14.51 3.15 -0.04
C ALA A 37 -13.36 2.48 -0.80
N THR A 38 -13.52 2.29 -2.12
CA THR A 38 -12.50 1.69 -2.99
C THR A 38 -11.23 2.54 -3.03
N ARG A 39 -11.34 3.85 -3.24
CA ARG A 39 -10.17 4.76 -3.23
C ARG A 39 -9.45 4.78 -1.88
N TRP A 40 -10.20 4.71 -0.79
CA TRP A 40 -9.63 4.63 0.55
C TRP A 40 -8.87 3.31 0.77
N LEU A 41 -9.44 2.17 0.35
CA LEU A 41 -8.79 0.87 0.40
C LEU A 41 -7.52 0.84 -0.47
N GLN A 42 -7.58 1.33 -1.71
CA GLN A 42 -6.43 1.45 -2.60
C GLN A 42 -5.30 2.28 -1.97
N SER A 43 -5.64 3.43 -1.39
CA SER A 43 -4.67 4.29 -0.69
C SER A 43 -4.05 3.62 0.55
N LYS A 44 -4.79 2.73 1.23
CA LYS A 44 -4.24 1.92 2.32
C LYS A 44 -3.29 0.83 1.80
N VAL A 45 -3.69 0.11 0.75
CA VAL A 45 -2.87 -0.94 0.14
C VAL A 45 -1.54 -0.37 -0.35
N TRP A 46 -1.53 0.79 -1.02
CA TRP A 46 -0.28 1.42 -1.46
C TRP A 46 0.63 1.83 -0.31
N ARG A 47 0.08 2.39 0.77
CA ARG A 47 0.86 2.70 1.98
C ARG A 47 1.47 1.45 2.61
N GLN A 48 0.72 0.36 2.66
CA GLN A 48 1.20 -0.92 3.19
C GLN A 48 2.28 -1.53 2.29
N ALA A 49 2.11 -1.48 0.97
CA ALA A 49 3.12 -1.95 0.02
C ALA A 49 4.44 -1.19 0.15
N ALA A 50 4.39 0.15 0.28
CA ALA A 50 5.59 0.97 0.48
C ALA A 50 6.29 0.67 1.82
N ALA A 51 5.52 0.44 2.89
CA ALA A 51 6.07 0.07 4.19
C ALA A 51 6.73 -1.32 4.15
N LEU A 52 6.13 -2.29 3.46
CA LEU A 52 6.69 -3.63 3.26
C LEU A 52 7.97 -3.58 2.42
N ASP A 53 8.01 -2.77 1.35
CA ASP A 53 9.24 -2.59 0.55
C ASP A 53 10.37 -1.99 1.40
N THR A 54 10.06 -0.98 2.21
CA THR A 54 11.04 -0.37 3.13
C THR A 54 11.55 -1.39 4.14
N LEU A 55 10.67 -2.21 4.72
CA LEU A 55 11.04 -3.26 5.67
C LEU A 55 11.91 -4.33 4.98
N ASN A 56 11.55 -4.75 3.78
CA ASN A 56 12.32 -5.73 3.02
C ASN A 56 13.74 -5.23 2.75
N ARG A 57 13.91 -3.97 2.33
CA ARG A 57 15.24 -3.37 2.16
C ARG A 57 16.06 -3.43 3.44
N ARG A 58 15.46 -3.10 4.60
CA ARG A 58 16.14 -3.18 5.90
C ARG A 58 16.57 -4.60 6.25
N VAL A 59 15.70 -5.59 6.04
CA VAL A 59 16.01 -7.01 6.28
C VAL A 59 17.14 -7.50 5.36
N VAL A 60 17.11 -7.11 4.08
CA VAL A 60 18.18 -7.43 3.12
C VAL A 60 19.51 -6.82 3.57
N THR A 61 19.52 -5.54 3.97
CA THR A 61 20.71 -4.89 4.52
C THR A 61 21.21 -5.58 5.78
N GLN A 62 20.32 -5.91 6.72
CA GLN A 62 20.69 -6.63 7.95
C GLN A 62 21.26 -8.01 7.64
N ARG A 63 20.68 -8.76 6.70
CA ARG A 63 21.20 -10.06 6.26
C ARG A 63 22.56 -9.93 5.59
N PHE A 64 22.78 -8.88 4.80
CA PHE A 64 24.08 -8.58 4.22
C PHE A 64 25.11 -8.32 5.32
N VAL A 65 24.82 -7.41 6.25
CA VAL A 65 25.70 -7.09 7.38
C VAL A 65 26.00 -8.35 8.22
N LEU A 66 24.99 -9.15 8.56
CA LEU A 66 25.18 -10.39 9.31
C LEU A 66 26.03 -11.41 8.56
N ARG A 67 25.84 -11.55 7.24
CA ARG A 67 26.69 -12.42 6.41
C ARG A 67 28.13 -11.88 6.30
N THR A 68 28.31 -10.56 6.24
CA THR A 68 29.63 -9.94 6.28
C THR A 68 30.29 -10.19 7.63
N LEU A 69 29.56 -10.00 8.74
CA LEU A 69 30.04 -10.30 10.09
C LEU A 69 30.34 -11.81 10.28
N ASP A 70 29.54 -12.70 9.72
CA ASP A 70 29.77 -14.15 9.72
C ASP A 70 31.03 -14.51 8.90
N GLY A 71 31.22 -13.84 7.75
CA GLY A 71 32.45 -13.92 6.95
C GLY A 71 33.68 -13.42 7.71
N LEU A 72 33.55 -12.33 8.48
CA LEU A 72 34.55 -11.81 9.41
C LEU A 72 34.73 -12.70 10.65
N GLY A 73 33.72 -13.52 10.97
CA GLY A 73 33.71 -14.52 12.04
C GLY A 73 34.60 -15.73 11.74
N ARG A 74 34.98 -15.95 10.46
CA ARG A 74 36.30 -16.49 10.17
C ARG A 74 37.25 -15.30 10.21
N SER A 75 38.09 -15.26 11.23
CA SER A 75 39.11 -14.22 11.39
C SER A 75 39.80 -13.98 10.05
N LEU A 76 39.64 -12.76 9.51
CA LEU A 76 40.37 -12.30 8.34
C LEU A 76 41.86 -12.55 8.59
N THR A 77 42.53 -13.19 7.64
CA THR A 77 43.99 -13.18 7.66
C THR A 77 44.48 -11.73 7.53
N ALA A 78 45.69 -11.44 8.00
CA ALA A 78 46.26 -10.10 7.92
C ALA A 78 46.32 -9.56 6.48
N ASP A 79 46.42 -10.45 5.49
CA ASP A 79 46.46 -10.09 4.07
C ASP A 79 45.07 -9.78 3.50
N GLU A 80 44.05 -10.53 3.90
CA GLU A 80 42.67 -10.27 3.50
C GLU A 80 42.13 -8.97 4.13
N TYR A 81 42.52 -8.68 5.38
CA TYR A 81 42.22 -7.39 6.01
C TYR A 81 42.84 -6.22 5.25
N ARG A 82 44.12 -6.34 4.86
CA ARG A 82 44.83 -5.30 4.12
C ARG A 82 44.22 -5.05 2.74
N ALA A 83 43.90 -6.12 2.01
CA ALA A 83 43.27 -6.02 0.69
C ALA A 83 41.86 -5.39 0.77
N ALA A 84 41.07 -5.75 1.77
CA ALA A 84 39.76 -5.17 1.99
C ALA A 84 39.83 -3.67 2.37
N ARG A 85 40.83 -3.28 3.18
CA ARG A 85 41.11 -1.88 3.53
C ARG A 85 41.47 -1.06 2.29
N GLU A 86 42.37 -1.54 1.45
CA GLU A 86 42.81 -0.83 0.23
C GLU A 86 41.70 -0.67 -0.81
N ALA A 87 40.69 -1.55 -0.80
CA ALA A 87 39.51 -1.43 -1.66
C ALA A 87 38.53 -0.31 -1.22
N VAL A 88 38.70 0.27 -0.03
CA VAL A 88 37.86 1.38 0.45
C VAL A 88 38.32 2.69 -0.18
N ALA A 89 37.51 3.23 -1.09
CA ALA A 89 37.81 4.46 -1.81
C ALA A 89 37.86 5.71 -0.91
N ASP A 90 37.12 5.71 0.21
CA ASP A 90 37.08 6.81 1.18
C ASP A 90 38.26 6.73 2.16
N GLU A 91 39.14 7.73 2.12
CA GLU A 91 40.34 7.81 2.95
C GLU A 91 40.04 8.03 4.43
N HIS A 92 39.03 8.84 4.75
CA HIS A 92 38.64 9.11 6.13
C HIS A 92 37.98 7.88 6.78
N LEU A 93 37.32 7.05 5.98
CA LEU A 93 36.81 5.75 6.45
C LEU A 93 37.94 4.73 6.67
N ARG A 94 39.00 4.75 5.86
CA ARG A 94 40.19 3.90 6.06
C ARG A 94 40.90 4.23 7.39
N ASP A 95 41.09 5.51 7.69
CA ASP A 95 41.81 5.92 8.92
C ASP A 95 41.05 5.53 10.21
N ARG A 96 39.71 5.53 10.16
CA ARG A 96 38.86 5.12 11.28
C ARG A 96 38.83 3.61 11.53
N ILE A 97 39.20 2.81 10.54
CA ILE A 97 39.27 1.36 10.67
C ILE A 97 40.52 0.94 11.47
N ASP A 98 41.57 1.78 11.47
CA ASP A 98 42.84 1.53 12.15
C ASP A 98 42.97 2.18 13.55
N ALA A 99 41.97 2.98 13.95
CA ALA A 99 41.91 3.70 15.24
C ALA A 99 41.15 2.90 16.31
#